data_AF-A0A432FUJ6-F1
#
_entry.id   AF-A0A432FUJ6-F1
#
_cell.length_a   1.000
_cell.length_b   1.000
_cell.length_c   1.000
_cell.angle_alpha   90.00
_cell.angle_beta   90.00
_cell.angle_gamma   90.00
#
_symmetry.space_group_name_H-M   'P 1'
#
loop_
_entity.id
_entity.type
_entity.pdbx_description
1 polymer ?
#
loop_
_entity_poly.entity_id
_entity_poly.type
_entity_poly.pdbx_seq_one_letter_code
_entity_poly.pdbx_strand_id
1 'polypeptide(L)'
;MKLWTVLGAFLGLLCLFADLAAQHHREPVAPLVMPEGLKPELVELGERLFNDVRFSSNNSVSCAHCHHLASGGDDGLRVSVGVEGRLGTINSPSVYNTTFNIACQDP
;
A
#
# COMPACT_ATOMS: atom_id res chain seq x y z
N MET A 1 -37.75 35.66 29.62
CA MET A 1 -38.07 34.77 28.48
C MET A 1 -36.93 34.65 27.44
N LYS A 2 -35.65 34.89 27.77
CA LYS A 2 -34.56 34.85 26.76
C LYS A 2 -33.27 34.15 27.21
N LEU A 3 -33.27 33.47 28.36
CA LEU A 3 -32.07 32.77 28.88
C LEU A 3 -32.03 31.29 28.44
N TRP A 4 -33.18 30.61 28.39
CA TRP A 4 -33.28 29.24 27.90
C TRP A 4 -33.06 29.10 26.38
N THR A 5 -33.41 30.12 25.60
CA THR A 5 -33.13 30.14 24.16
C THR A 5 -31.64 30.27 23.86
N VAL A 6 -30.88 31.00 24.69
CA VAL A 6 -29.43 31.14 24.54
C VAL A 6 -28.72 29.86 24.99
N LEU A 7 -29.10 29.28 26.14
CA LEU A 7 -28.51 28.00 26.59
C LEU A 7 -28.77 26.84 25.62
N GLY A 8 -29.98 26.74 25.06
CA GLY A 8 -30.32 25.72 24.07
C GLY A 8 -29.54 25.88 22.76
N ALA A 9 -29.27 27.11 22.33
CA ALA A 9 -28.46 27.38 21.14
C ALA A 9 -26.99 27.01 21.34
N PHE A 10 -26.41 27.26 22.52
CA PHE A 10 -25.03 26.86 22.84
C PHE A 10 -24.88 25.34 22.94
N LEU A 11 -25.85 24.65 23.54
CA LEU A 11 -25.83 23.18 23.65
C LEU A 11 -26.00 22.53 22.27
N GLY A 12 -26.90 23.05 21.43
CA GLY A 12 -27.09 22.57 20.05
C GLY A 12 -25.87 22.80 19.16
N LEU A 13 -25.19 23.95 19.31
CA LEU A 13 -23.95 24.24 18.58
C LEU A 13 -22.80 23.33 19.02
N LEU A 14 -22.67 23.02 20.32
CA LEU A 14 -21.68 22.10 20.85
C LEU A 14 -21.87 20.66 20.31
N CYS A 15 -23.11 20.19 20.20
CA CYS A 15 -23.41 18.89 19.60
C CYS A 15 -23.07 18.84 18.10
N LEU A 16 -23.35 19.90 17.35
CA LEU A 16 -22.99 20.00 15.92
C LEU A 16 -21.48 19.93 15.68
N PHE A 17 -20.66 20.52 16.56
CA PHE A 17 -19.21 20.44 16.46
C PHE A 17 -18.67 19.04 16.79
N ALA A 18 -19.27 18.33 17.74
CA ALA A 18 -18.89 16.96 18.10
C ALA A 18 -19.16 15.97 16.95
N ASP A 19 -20.29 16.10 16.26
CA ASP A 19 -20.63 15.27 15.10
C ASP A 19 -19.67 15.52 13.91
N LEU A 20 -19.27 16.77 13.67
CA LEU A 20 -18.33 17.09 12.59
C LEU A 20 -16.93 16.50 12.82
N ALA A 21 -16.46 16.49 14.06
CA ALA A 21 -15.19 15.85 14.44
C ALA A 21 -15.26 14.32 14.28
N ALA A 22 -16.39 13.70 14.64
CA ALA A 22 -16.60 12.26 14.49
C ALA A 22 -16.72 11.80 13.02
N GLN A 23 -17.15 12.69 12.11
CA GLN A 23 -17.30 12.38 10.69
C GLN A 23 -15.95 12.17 9.97
N HIS A 24 -14.86 12.79 10.44
CA HIS A 24 -13.53 12.61 9.85
C HIS A 24 -12.97 11.18 9.99
N HIS A 25 -13.54 10.37 10.91
CA HIS A 25 -13.10 8.99 11.17
C HIS A 25 -13.79 7.93 10.29
N ARG A 26 -14.63 8.31 9.32
CA ARG A 26 -15.38 7.37 8.45
C ARG A 26 -15.10 7.54 6.96
N GLU A 27 -13.94 8.05 6.59
CA GLU A 27 -13.57 8.15 5.18
C GLU A 27 -13.14 6.76 4.65
N PRO A 28 -13.67 6.29 3.50
CA PRO A 28 -13.33 4.97 2.94
C PRO A 28 -11.86 4.77 2.56
N VAL A 29 -11.09 5.86 2.50
CA VAL A 29 -9.67 5.84 2.15
C VAL A 29 -8.90 6.57 3.25
N ALA A 30 -7.83 5.93 3.73
CA ALA A 30 -6.91 6.50 4.69
C ALA A 30 -5.53 6.77 4.03
N PRO A 31 -4.75 7.74 4.55
CA PRO A 31 -3.36 7.91 4.14
C PRO A 31 -2.54 6.65 4.39
N LEU A 32 -1.55 6.40 3.52
CA LEU A 32 -0.59 5.31 3.71
C LEU A 32 0.27 5.58 4.96
N VAL A 33 0.49 4.52 5.74
CA VAL A 33 1.34 4.55 6.93
C VAL A 33 2.68 3.92 6.59
N MET A 34 3.77 4.56 7.04
CA MET A 34 5.10 4.00 6.87
C MET A 34 5.27 2.78 7.78
N PRO A 35 5.86 1.68 7.29
CA PRO A 35 6.12 0.52 8.13
C PRO A 35 7.11 0.87 9.25
N GLU A 36 6.78 0.48 10.48
CA GLU A 36 7.62 0.67 11.66
C GLU A 36 8.34 -0.63 12.04
N GLY A 37 9.44 -0.52 12.80
CA GLY A 37 10.14 -1.70 13.33
C GLY A 37 10.91 -2.54 12.32
N LEU A 38 11.13 -2.04 11.10
CA LEU A 38 11.96 -2.72 10.11
C LEU A 38 13.42 -2.81 10.58
N LYS A 39 14.01 -4.00 10.47
CA LYS A 39 15.44 -4.22 10.75
C LYS A 39 16.25 -3.82 9.51
N PRO A 40 17.16 -2.83 9.59
CA PRO A 40 17.91 -2.37 8.44
C PRO A 40 18.68 -3.49 7.72
N GLU A 41 19.25 -4.45 8.46
CA GLU A 41 19.99 -5.55 7.82
C GLU A 41 19.09 -6.47 7.01
N LEU A 42 17.83 -6.65 7.43
CA LEU A 42 16.86 -7.44 6.67
C LEU A 42 16.34 -6.69 5.44
N VAL A 43 16.18 -5.36 5.53
CA VAL A 43 15.81 -4.53 4.38
C VAL A 43 16.89 -4.58 3.31
N GLU A 44 18.16 -4.40 3.70
CA GLU A 44 19.29 -4.47 2.78
C GLU A 44 19.44 -5.88 2.17
N LEU A 45 19.29 -6.93 2.98
CA LEU A 45 19.28 -8.30 2.47
C LEU A 45 18.13 -8.51 1.47
N GLY A 46 16.93 -8.05 1.80
CA GLY A 46 15.76 -8.13 0.93
C GLY A 46 15.99 -7.43 -0.42
N GLU A 47 16.58 -6.24 -0.41
CA GLU A 47 16.94 -5.51 -1.63
C GLU A 47 17.92 -6.31 -2.50
N ARG A 48 18.95 -6.91 -1.89
CA ARG A 48 19.90 -7.76 -2.61
C ARG A 48 19.19 -8.95 -3.26
N LEU A 49 18.33 -9.64 -2.52
CA LEU A 49 17.59 -10.81 -2.99
C LEU A 49 16.58 -10.46 -4.10
N PHE A 50 15.89 -9.32 -3.98
CA PHE A 50 14.94 -8.82 -4.99
C PHE A 50 15.60 -8.63 -6.37
N ASN A 51 16.88 -8.29 -6.37
CA ASN A 51 17.68 -8.08 -7.57
C ASN A 51 18.50 -9.32 -7.99
N ASP A 52 18.49 -10.41 -7.21
CA ASP A 52 19.35 -11.57 -7.43
C ASP A 52 18.75 -12.55 -8.43
N VAL A 53 19.40 -12.68 -9.59
CA VAL A 53 18.95 -13.58 -10.65
C VAL A 53 19.13 -15.06 -10.33
N ARG A 54 19.94 -15.41 -9.31
CA ARG A 54 20.22 -16.80 -8.94
C ARG A 54 19.02 -17.56 -8.42
N PHE A 55 17.93 -16.86 -8.12
CA PHE A 55 16.64 -17.45 -7.76
C PHE A 55 15.82 -17.91 -8.98
N SER A 56 16.22 -17.56 -10.20
CA SER A 56 15.64 -18.14 -11.42
C SER A 56 16.32 -19.44 -11.81
N SER A 57 15.59 -20.33 -12.49
CA SER A 57 16.08 -21.66 -12.89
C SER A 57 17.29 -21.63 -13.83
N ASN A 58 17.57 -20.51 -14.49
CA ASN A 58 18.66 -20.34 -15.45
C ASN A 58 19.53 -19.10 -15.17
N ASN A 59 19.45 -18.49 -13.98
CA ASN A 59 20.17 -17.28 -13.60
C ASN A 59 19.93 -16.05 -14.51
N SER A 60 18.76 -15.93 -15.15
CA SER A 60 18.48 -14.82 -16.08
C SER A 60 17.46 -13.80 -15.62
N VAL A 61 16.62 -14.11 -14.62
CA VAL A 61 15.57 -13.19 -14.14
C VAL A 61 15.58 -13.10 -12.61
N SER A 62 15.23 -11.93 -12.09
CA SER A 62 15.03 -11.66 -10.67
C SER A 62 13.62 -11.08 -10.45
N CYS A 63 13.23 -10.77 -9.21
CA CYS A 63 11.97 -10.07 -8.94
C CYS A 63 11.93 -8.71 -9.67
N ALA A 64 13.06 -7.99 -9.65
CA ALA A 64 13.23 -6.71 -10.31
C ALA A 64 13.09 -6.78 -11.85
N HIS A 65 13.16 -7.96 -12.47
CA HIS A 65 12.97 -8.11 -13.92
C HIS A 65 11.55 -7.77 -14.38
N CYS A 66 10.54 -8.09 -13.56
CA CYS A 66 9.13 -7.84 -13.88
C CYS A 66 8.51 -6.75 -13.00
N HIS A 67 9.19 -6.34 -11.92
CA HIS A 67 8.70 -5.39 -10.92
C HIS A 67 9.67 -4.23 -10.76
N HIS A 68 9.72 -3.35 -11.76
CA HIS A 68 10.68 -2.27 -11.81
C HIS A 68 10.33 -1.14 -10.82
N LEU A 69 11.08 -1.04 -9.73
CA LEU A 69 10.85 0.00 -8.71
C LEU A 69 10.99 1.42 -9.27
N ALA A 70 11.90 1.64 -10.22
CA ALA A 70 12.06 2.95 -10.86
C ALA A 70 10.88 3.38 -11.75
N SER A 71 9.99 2.44 -12.10
CA SER A 71 8.88 2.67 -13.04
C SER A 71 7.60 2.01 -12.56
N GLY A 72 7.10 2.45 -11.40
CA GLY A 72 5.76 2.07 -10.91
C GLY A 72 5.66 0.70 -10.24
N GLY A 73 6.75 -0.08 -10.18
CA GLY A 73 6.78 -1.38 -9.51
C GLY A 73 6.29 -2.55 -10.37
N ASP A 74 6.03 -2.33 -11.65
CA ASP A 74 5.71 -3.34 -12.67
C ASP A 74 6.61 -3.19 -13.92
N ASP A 75 6.38 -3.99 -14.95
CA ASP A 75 7.13 -3.96 -16.20
C ASP A 75 6.47 -3.17 -17.34
N GLY A 76 5.25 -2.65 -17.12
CA GLY A 76 4.46 -1.95 -18.14
C GLY A 76 4.02 -2.81 -19.33
N LEU A 77 4.18 -4.14 -19.28
CA LEU A 77 3.86 -5.05 -20.38
C LEU A 77 2.46 -5.65 -20.22
N ARG A 78 1.84 -6.08 -21.33
CA ARG A 78 0.56 -6.80 -21.29
C ARG A 78 0.68 -8.10 -20.48
N VAL A 79 1.79 -8.82 -20.69
CA VAL A 79 2.21 -10.00 -19.93
C VAL A 79 3.74 -9.97 -19.86
N SER A 80 4.30 -10.44 -18.76
CA SER A 80 5.75 -10.44 -18.57
C SER A 80 6.45 -11.49 -19.42
N VAL A 81 7.72 -11.23 -19.72
CA VAL A 81 8.63 -12.18 -20.34
C VAL A 81 9.47 -12.83 -19.24
N GLY A 82 9.38 -14.14 -19.09
CA GLY A 82 10.10 -14.91 -18.10
C GLY A 82 11.33 -15.61 -18.66
N VAL A 83 11.81 -16.60 -17.91
CA VAL A 83 12.89 -17.51 -18.28
C VAL A 83 12.69 -18.07 -19.69
N GLU A 84 13.74 -18.06 -20.50
CA GLU A 84 13.76 -18.52 -21.91
C GLU A 84 12.81 -17.76 -22.84
N GLY A 85 12.44 -16.52 -22.49
CA GLY A 85 11.54 -15.70 -23.30
C GLY A 85 10.08 -16.16 -23.21
N ARG A 86 9.75 -17.04 -22.26
CA ARG A 86 8.38 -17.55 -22.09
C ARG A 86 7.46 -16.43 -21.63
N LEU A 87 6.33 -16.26 -22.31
CA LEU A 87 5.32 -15.30 -21.91
C LEU A 87 4.52 -15.82 -20.70
N GLY A 88 4.28 -14.93 -19.74
CA GLY A 88 3.32 -15.17 -18.67
C GLY A 88 1.88 -15.24 -19.19
N THR A 89 0.96 -15.60 -18.30
CA THR A 89 -0.48 -15.67 -18.59
C THR A 89 -1.27 -14.47 -18.08
N ILE A 90 -0.63 -13.63 -17.26
CA ILE A 90 -1.20 -12.41 -16.67
C ILE A 90 -0.18 -11.27 -16.75
N ASN A 91 -0.67 -10.04 -16.59
CA ASN A 91 0.17 -8.87 -16.34
C ASN A 91 0.85 -8.99 -14.97
N SER A 92 2.09 -8.53 -14.87
CA SER A 92 2.79 -8.35 -13.59
C SER A 92 2.20 -7.16 -12.85
N PRO A 93 1.56 -7.35 -11.67
CA PRO A 93 1.06 -6.22 -10.89
C PRO A 93 2.22 -5.46 -10.23
N SER A 94 1.97 -4.21 -9.85
CA SER A 94 2.94 -3.45 -9.06
C SER A 94 3.22 -4.11 -7.71
N VAL A 95 4.49 -4.09 -7.27
CA VAL A 95 4.88 -4.49 -5.91
C VAL A 95 4.60 -3.43 -4.84
N TYR A 96 4.33 -2.18 -5.24
CA TYR A 96 4.05 -1.13 -4.27
C TYR A 96 2.76 -1.39 -3.52
N ASN A 97 2.80 -1.19 -2.20
CA ASN A 97 1.66 -1.33 -1.30
C ASN A 97 1.03 -2.73 -1.25
N THR A 98 1.70 -3.75 -1.80
CA THR A 98 1.20 -5.15 -1.82
C THR A 98 0.95 -5.73 -0.44
N THR A 99 1.64 -5.26 0.61
CA THR A 99 1.37 -5.63 2.01
C THR A 99 -0.07 -5.34 2.44
N PHE A 100 -0.75 -4.39 1.80
CA PHE A 100 -2.16 -4.09 2.09
C PHE A 100 -3.14 -4.95 1.28
N ASN A 101 -2.67 -5.81 0.38
CA ASN A 101 -3.55 -6.77 -0.30
C ASN A 101 -4.10 -7.77 0.71
N ILE A 102 -5.38 -8.16 0.56
CA ILE A 102 -6.09 -9.09 1.45
C ILE A 102 -5.31 -10.40 1.64
N ALA A 103 -4.59 -10.86 0.62
CA ALA A 103 -3.80 -12.10 0.66
C ALA A 103 -2.46 -12.00 1.41
N CYS A 104 -1.95 -10.79 1.66
CA CYS A 104 -0.66 -10.52 2.30
C CYS A 104 -0.78 -10.01 3.73
N GLN A 105 -2.00 -9.83 4.21
CA GLN A 105 -2.27 -9.50 5.61
C GLN A 105 -2.22 -10.81 6.40
N ASP A 106 -1.28 -10.92 7.35
CA ASP A 106 -1.28 -12.00 8.34
C ASP A 106 -2.66 -12.06 9.03
N PRO A 107 -3.22 -13.25 9.33
CA PRO A 107 -4.34 -13.37 10.26
C PRO A 107 -3.97 -12.93 11.69
#